data_AF-A0A8D1G9J8-F1
#
_entry.id   AF-A0A8D1G9J8-F1
#
_cell.length_a   1.000
_cell.length_b   1.000
_cell.length_c   1.000
_cell.angle_alpha   90.00
_cell.angle_beta   90.00
_cell.angle_gamma   90.00
#
_symmetry.space_group_name_H-M   'P 1'
#
loop_
_entity.id
_entity.type
_entity.pdbx_description
1 polymer ?
#
loop_
_entity_poly.entity_id
_entity_poly.type
_entity_poly.pdbx_seq_one_letter_code
_entity_poly.pdbx_strand_id
1 'polypeptide(L)'
;MSLSQISCRIEKMKTSGTCAWRMPAKLFLLCAALGCLSLPGSRGERPHSLESNAVNESLGKSRQTRSVDVTLTPIDCELSSWSSWTTCDPCQKKRYRHASLLRPSQFHGEPCNFSDKEVEDCVSNRPCRSQVRCEGFVCAQTGRCINRRLLCNGDNDCGDQSDEANCKRIYKKCQQEMDQYWAIGSLASGINLFTNNLEGPVLDHRYYAGACSPHYILNTRFRKPYNVENFNPQTQGKYDFALTEYESYSDFEQNVTTAAISKSSFSFGFKVSGMFEFGISSTSDKGKRFISRTKRFSHTKSSFLHARSDLEVARYKLKSRNLMLHYEFLQRVKQLPLEYSYGEYRDLFRDFGTHYITEAVLGGVYEYTLIMNKEAMERADYSLKDVHACAQHGFKIGVAIEEVYVKLGVPVHKCKDILNEIKDRNKRSSMVNDLVVLVRGGASEHITALAYKDLPTADLMQEWGDAVQYNPDIIKIKAEPLYELVTAADFAYSSTVKQNMKRALEEFEKEISSCHCAPCQGNGVPVLKESRCDCICPAGFQGSACEVTNRKNVPIDGKWNCWSDWLRVLEDVKQDEGSATIHLLKMGAAPAWVLLQKHLTVKEGRASSG
;
A
#
# COMPACT_ATOMS: atom_id res chain seq x y z
N MET A 1 52.77 13.28 3.49
CA MET A 1 53.98 12.62 2.99
C MET A 1 53.52 11.35 2.28
N SER A 2 53.06 11.51 1.04
CA SER A 2 53.80 11.30 -0.22
C SER A 2 53.73 9.84 -0.67
N LEU A 3 52.86 9.57 -1.64
CA LEU A 3 53.08 8.59 -2.70
C LEU A 3 52.30 9.03 -3.93
N SER A 4 52.92 8.77 -5.07
CA SER A 4 52.88 9.50 -6.34
C SER A 4 51.85 9.00 -7.36
N GLN A 5 51.54 9.88 -8.30
CA GLN A 5 50.68 9.74 -9.48
C GLN A 5 51.01 8.56 -10.40
N ILE A 6 49.98 7.96 -11.03
CA ILE A 6 49.98 7.58 -12.45
C ILE A 6 48.61 7.92 -13.06
N SER A 7 48.66 8.67 -14.16
CA SER A 7 47.57 9.15 -15.01
C SER A 7 47.18 8.09 -16.04
N CYS A 8 45.89 7.97 -16.39
CA CYS A 8 45.48 7.32 -17.63
C CYS A 8 44.40 8.16 -18.35
N ARG A 9 44.70 8.48 -19.60
CA ARG A 9 44.09 9.47 -20.48
C ARG A 9 42.96 8.80 -21.28
N ILE A 10 41.77 9.40 -21.30
CA ILE A 10 40.63 8.97 -22.13
C ILE A 10 40.73 9.70 -23.48
N GLU A 11 41.01 8.97 -24.57
CA GLU A 11 40.87 9.47 -25.93
C GLU A 11 39.53 9.02 -26.54
N LYS A 12 38.75 10.02 -26.99
CA LYS A 12 37.60 9.84 -27.87
C LYS A 12 38.09 9.68 -29.30
N MET A 13 37.57 8.69 -30.04
CA MET A 13 37.58 8.72 -31.50
C MET A 13 36.22 8.34 -32.08
N LYS A 14 35.85 9.12 -33.10
CA LYS A 14 34.61 9.08 -33.90
C LYS A 14 34.98 8.55 -35.29
N THR A 15 33.96 8.12 -36.03
CA THR A 15 33.81 7.99 -37.50
C THR A 15 34.34 6.75 -38.25
N SER A 16 33.34 6.07 -38.85
CA SER A 16 33.20 5.64 -40.27
C SER A 16 34.11 4.57 -40.86
N GLY A 17 33.50 3.66 -41.62
CA GLY A 17 34.14 3.03 -42.78
C GLY A 17 33.86 1.54 -42.94
N THR A 18 32.88 1.22 -43.76
CA THR A 18 32.64 -0.11 -44.35
C THR A 18 33.78 -0.52 -45.30
N CYS A 19 34.32 -1.73 -45.17
CA CYS A 19 34.90 -2.49 -46.30
C CYS A 19 35.03 -4.00 -46.00
N ALA A 20 34.04 -4.76 -46.49
CA ALA A 20 34.19 -5.85 -47.45
C ALA A 20 35.43 -6.79 -47.45
N TRP A 21 35.10 -8.10 -47.43
CA TRP A 21 35.73 -9.28 -48.07
C TRP A 21 36.77 -10.12 -47.29
N ARG A 22 36.44 -11.38 -46.96
CA ARG A 22 36.57 -12.58 -47.83
C ARG A 22 36.04 -13.84 -47.11
N MET A 23 35.16 -14.58 -47.80
CA MET A 23 34.86 -16.00 -47.57
C MET A 23 35.71 -16.86 -48.52
N PRO A 24 35.82 -18.18 -48.26
CA PRO A 24 35.49 -19.16 -49.31
C PRO A 24 34.54 -20.24 -48.76
N ALA A 25 33.34 -20.43 -49.29
CA ALA A 25 33.00 -21.09 -50.55
C ALA A 25 33.14 -22.64 -50.52
N LYS A 26 32.00 -23.31 -50.45
CA LYS A 26 31.61 -24.46 -51.30
C LYS A 26 30.06 -24.52 -51.29
N LEU A 27 29.39 -23.98 -52.31
CA LEU A 27 29.08 -24.61 -53.61
C LEU A 27 27.90 -25.58 -53.46
N PHE A 28 26.76 -25.52 -54.17
CA PHE A 28 26.06 -24.55 -55.03
C PHE A 28 24.77 -25.29 -55.46
N LEU A 29 23.77 -24.53 -55.93
CA LEU A 29 22.63 -24.85 -56.84
C LEU A 29 21.31 -24.37 -56.21
N LEU A 30 20.91 -23.11 -56.46
CA LEU A 30 20.11 -22.62 -57.61
C LEU A 30 18.73 -23.30 -57.68
N CYS A 31 17.58 -22.66 -57.93
CA CYS A 31 17.03 -21.30 -57.88
C CYS A 31 15.73 -21.38 -58.70
N ALA A 32 14.70 -20.63 -58.29
CA ALA A 32 13.59 -20.13 -59.12
C ALA A 32 12.57 -21.20 -59.63
N ALA A 33 11.26 -20.94 -59.73
CA ALA A 33 10.53 -19.69 -59.78
C ALA A 33 9.01 -19.90 -59.51
N LEU A 34 8.36 -18.82 -59.04
CA LEU A 34 7.00 -18.35 -59.37
C LEU A 34 5.74 -19.09 -58.86
N GLY A 35 4.86 -18.31 -58.22
CA GLY A 35 3.47 -18.18 -58.72
C GLY A 35 2.32 -18.61 -57.82
N CYS A 36 1.68 -17.61 -57.21
CA CYS A 36 0.22 -17.41 -57.02
C CYS A 36 -0.73 -18.54 -56.55
N LEU A 37 -1.36 -18.29 -55.38
CA LEU A 37 -2.80 -18.31 -55.08
C LEU A 37 -3.71 -19.42 -55.67
N SER A 38 -4.26 -20.27 -54.78
CA SER A 38 -5.71 -20.46 -54.43
C SER A 38 -6.19 -21.93 -54.21
N LEU A 39 -6.59 -22.22 -52.95
CA LEU A 39 -7.69 -23.09 -52.40
C LEU A 39 -7.86 -24.59 -52.85
N PRO A 40 -8.68 -25.44 -52.17
CA PRO A 40 -8.73 -25.86 -50.75
C PRO A 40 -8.80 -27.41 -50.58
N GLY A 41 -8.57 -27.97 -49.38
CA GLY A 41 -8.88 -29.40 -49.12
C GLY A 41 -8.38 -30.06 -47.82
N SER A 42 -9.23 -30.02 -46.78
CA SER A 42 -9.61 -31.09 -45.82
C SER A 42 -8.62 -32.18 -45.29
N ARG A 43 -8.62 -32.28 -43.94
CA ARG A 43 -8.52 -33.47 -43.05
C ARG A 43 -7.20 -34.24 -42.81
N GLY A 44 -6.97 -34.55 -41.52
CA GLY A 44 -6.07 -35.59 -40.99
C GLY A 44 -5.35 -35.09 -39.73
N GLU A 45 -5.86 -35.29 -38.50
CA GLU A 45 -5.68 -36.45 -37.60
C GLU A 45 -4.25 -36.96 -37.36
N ARG A 46 -3.96 -37.13 -36.05
CA ARG A 46 -2.78 -37.63 -35.30
C ARG A 46 -1.75 -38.52 -35.99
N PRO A 47 -0.55 -38.57 -35.37
CA PRO A 47 0.00 -39.87 -34.97
C PRO A 47 0.47 -39.98 -33.49
N HIS A 48 0.35 -41.22 -33.01
CA HIS A 48 0.84 -41.85 -31.77
C HIS A 48 2.34 -42.25 -31.90
N SER A 49 3.18 -42.03 -30.89
CA SER A 49 3.65 -42.97 -29.84
C SER A 49 4.92 -43.77 -30.16
N LEU A 50 5.85 -43.84 -29.20
CA LEU A 50 6.75 -44.98 -29.02
C LEU A 50 7.07 -45.14 -27.51
N GLU A 51 6.93 -46.38 -27.05
CA GLU A 51 6.82 -46.84 -25.66
C GLU A 51 8.12 -46.80 -24.82
N SER A 52 7.95 -46.81 -23.49
CA SER A 52 8.87 -47.52 -22.59
C SER A 52 8.15 -48.08 -21.35
N ASN A 53 7.99 -49.39 -21.34
CA ASN A 53 7.99 -50.39 -20.26
C ASN A 53 7.34 -50.09 -18.89
N ALA A 54 6.33 -50.90 -18.59
CA ALA A 54 5.73 -51.09 -17.27
C ALA A 54 6.58 -52.02 -16.38
N VAL A 55 6.70 -51.65 -15.10
CA VAL A 55 6.90 -52.58 -13.98
C VAL A 55 5.78 -52.31 -12.98
N ASN A 56 4.98 -53.33 -12.70
CA ASN A 56 3.87 -53.31 -11.75
C ASN A 56 4.41 -53.33 -10.32
N GLU A 57 4.08 -52.31 -9.53
CA GLU A 57 3.97 -52.48 -8.08
C GLU A 57 2.73 -51.73 -7.57
N SER A 58 1.84 -52.50 -6.97
CA SER A 58 0.53 -52.08 -6.48
C SER A 58 0.65 -51.14 -5.29
N LEU A 59 0.34 -49.86 -5.48
CA LEU A 59 -0.06 -48.97 -4.38
C LEU A 59 -1.51 -48.55 -4.59
N GLY A 60 -2.37 -48.98 -3.68
CA GLY A 60 -3.80 -48.66 -3.69
C GLY A 60 -4.02 -47.16 -3.91
N LYS A 61 -4.70 -46.82 -5.00
CA LYS A 61 -5.30 -45.50 -5.17
C LYS A 61 -6.25 -45.30 -4.00
N SER A 62 -5.77 -44.59 -2.98
CA SER A 62 -6.64 -43.93 -2.01
C SER A 62 -7.74 -43.26 -2.81
N ARG A 63 -8.98 -43.71 -2.60
CA ARG A 63 -10.16 -43.08 -3.19
C ARG A 63 -10.10 -41.62 -2.75
N GLN A 64 -9.76 -40.71 -3.67
CA GLN A 64 -10.11 -39.31 -3.52
C GLN A 64 -11.62 -39.31 -3.32
N THR A 65 -12.03 -38.99 -2.10
CA THR A 65 -13.40 -38.61 -1.82
C THR A 65 -13.58 -37.30 -2.58
N ARG A 66 -14.06 -37.35 -3.82
CA ARG A 66 -14.67 -36.18 -4.43
C ARG A 66 -15.81 -35.83 -3.50
N SER A 67 -15.72 -34.71 -2.78
CA SER A 67 -16.95 -34.10 -2.29
C SER A 67 -17.82 -33.89 -3.53
N VAL A 68 -19.11 -34.16 -3.40
CA VAL A 68 -20.08 -33.69 -4.39
C VAL A 68 -19.75 -32.23 -4.66
N ASP A 69 -19.58 -31.92 -5.94
CA ASP A 69 -19.15 -30.64 -6.49
C ASP A 69 -19.69 -29.49 -5.63
N VAL A 70 -18.82 -28.83 -4.86
CA VAL A 70 -19.16 -27.53 -4.28
C VAL A 70 -19.07 -26.58 -5.47
N THR A 71 -20.09 -26.60 -6.33
CA THR A 71 -20.22 -25.63 -7.40
C THR A 71 -20.40 -24.30 -6.71
N LEU A 72 -19.30 -23.54 -6.62
CA LEU A 72 -19.37 -22.17 -6.16
C LEU A 72 -20.34 -21.44 -7.08
N THR A 73 -21.42 -20.92 -6.49
CA THR A 73 -22.36 -20.08 -7.22
C THR A 73 -21.66 -18.77 -7.52
N PRO A 74 -21.47 -18.42 -8.81
CA PRO A 74 -20.94 -17.11 -9.18
C PRO A 74 -21.83 -16.02 -8.55
N ILE A 75 -21.20 -14.98 -8.03
CA ILE A 75 -21.90 -13.84 -7.45
C ILE A 75 -21.70 -12.67 -8.41
N ASP A 76 -22.78 -12.32 -9.10
CA ASP A 76 -22.76 -11.19 -10.03
C ASP A 76 -22.80 -9.87 -9.26
N CYS A 77 -22.13 -8.87 -9.84
CA CYS A 77 -22.12 -7.53 -9.30
C CYS A 77 -23.51 -6.88 -9.43
N GLU A 78 -23.98 -6.27 -8.34
CA GLU A 78 -25.25 -5.54 -8.31
C GLU A 78 -24.99 -4.10 -7.82
N LEU A 79 -25.40 -3.13 -8.63
CA LEU A 79 -25.49 -1.73 -8.22
C LEU A 79 -26.92 -1.39 -7.79
N SER A 80 -27.07 -0.34 -6.99
CA SER A 80 -28.36 0.22 -6.63
C SER A 80 -29.09 0.75 -7.86
N SER A 81 -30.39 1.01 -7.70
CA SER A 81 -31.07 1.92 -8.62
C SER A 81 -30.38 3.29 -8.63
N TRP A 82 -30.53 3.99 -9.75
CA TRP A 82 -30.00 5.35 -9.90
C TRP A 82 -30.58 6.29 -8.84
N SER A 83 -29.71 7.12 -8.27
CA SER A 83 -30.16 8.24 -7.44
C SER A 83 -31.04 9.20 -8.25
N SER A 84 -31.87 9.97 -7.55
CA SER A 84 -32.53 11.12 -8.17
C SER A 84 -31.48 12.06 -8.77
N TRP A 85 -31.81 12.64 -9.93
CA TRP A 85 -30.99 13.68 -10.55
C TRP A 85 -30.82 14.86 -9.60
N THR A 86 -29.60 15.35 -9.46
CA THR A 86 -29.35 16.61 -8.77
C THR A 86 -30.00 17.77 -9.51
N THR A 87 -30.19 18.88 -8.81
CA THR A 87 -30.41 20.17 -9.46
C THR A 87 -29.23 20.51 -10.38
N CYS A 88 -29.50 21.34 -11.38
CA CYS A 88 -28.47 21.80 -12.31
C CYS A 88 -27.44 22.65 -11.58
N ASP A 89 -26.17 22.23 -11.58
CA ASP A 89 -25.08 22.97 -10.95
C ASP A 89 -24.85 24.29 -11.72
N PRO A 90 -24.85 25.45 -11.03
CA PRO A 90 -24.72 26.75 -11.69
C PRO A 90 -23.33 26.99 -12.31
N CYS A 91 -22.30 26.34 -11.79
CA CYS A 91 -20.91 26.52 -12.19
C CYS A 91 -20.52 25.54 -13.30
N GLN A 92 -20.83 24.26 -13.12
CA GLN A 92 -20.49 23.20 -14.07
C GLN A 92 -21.50 23.10 -15.22
N LYS A 93 -22.72 23.66 -15.07
CA LYS A 93 -23.84 23.55 -16.03
C LYS A 93 -24.19 22.10 -16.34
N LYS A 94 -24.11 21.26 -15.30
CA LYS A 94 -24.33 19.82 -15.36
C LYS A 94 -25.19 19.36 -14.20
N ARG A 95 -25.94 18.29 -14.40
CA ARG A 95 -26.65 17.56 -13.34
C ARG A 95 -26.07 16.15 -13.26
N TYR A 96 -26.19 15.55 -12.09
CA TYR A 96 -25.50 14.31 -11.75
C TYR A 96 -26.47 13.31 -11.14
N ARG A 97 -26.19 12.03 -11.36
CA ARG A 97 -26.76 10.92 -10.59
C ARG A 97 -25.73 9.82 -10.44
N HIS A 98 -25.88 8.99 -9.42
CA HIS A 98 -24.96 7.89 -9.16
C HIS A 98 -25.72 6.63 -8.73
N ALA A 99 -25.05 5.50 -8.84
CA ALA A 99 -25.43 4.25 -8.23
C ALA A 99 -24.34 3.81 -7.25
N SER A 100 -24.73 3.13 -6.19
CA SER A 100 -23.82 2.62 -5.17
C SER A 100 -23.72 1.10 -5.27
N LEU A 101 -22.55 0.55 -4.95
CA LEU A 101 -22.34 -0.89 -4.94
C LEU A 101 -23.20 -1.53 -3.83
N LEU A 102 -24.11 -2.43 -4.21
CA LEU A 102 -24.90 -3.24 -3.26
C LEU A 102 -24.24 -4.58 -3.02
N ARG A 103 -23.77 -5.23 -4.11
CA ARG A 103 -23.09 -6.51 -4.03
C ARG A 103 -21.90 -6.54 -4.99
N PRO A 104 -20.68 -6.81 -4.50
CA PRO A 104 -19.52 -6.97 -5.36
C PRO A 104 -19.56 -8.28 -6.15
N SER A 105 -18.94 -8.29 -7.32
CA SER A 105 -18.71 -9.55 -8.06
C SER A 105 -17.74 -10.46 -7.32
N GLN A 106 -18.02 -11.76 -7.31
CA GLN A 106 -17.16 -12.76 -6.67
C GLN A 106 -17.30 -14.13 -7.35
N PHE A 107 -16.27 -14.97 -7.22
CA PHE A 107 -16.24 -16.34 -7.76
C PHE A 107 -16.54 -16.43 -9.26
N HIS A 108 -15.95 -15.53 -10.04
CA HIS A 108 -16.15 -15.41 -11.50
C HIS A 108 -17.58 -15.01 -11.92
N GLY A 109 -18.36 -14.40 -11.03
CA GLY A 109 -19.59 -13.70 -11.43
C GLY A 109 -19.31 -12.51 -12.34
N GLU A 110 -20.34 -12.03 -13.02
CA GLU A 110 -20.25 -10.93 -13.97
C GLU A 110 -19.87 -9.61 -13.25
N PRO A 111 -18.79 -8.93 -13.68
CA PRO A 111 -18.38 -7.66 -13.09
C PRO A 111 -19.27 -6.49 -13.55
N CYS A 112 -19.38 -5.46 -12.73
CA CYS A 112 -20.00 -4.20 -13.13
C CYS A 112 -19.09 -3.45 -14.11
N ASN A 113 -19.29 -3.68 -15.42
CA ASN A 113 -18.51 -3.04 -16.49
C ASN A 113 -19.10 -1.68 -16.95
N PHE A 114 -20.16 -1.21 -16.31
CA PHE A 114 -20.82 0.05 -16.62
C PHE A 114 -20.45 1.14 -15.61
N SER A 115 -20.59 2.40 -16.03
CA SER A 115 -20.32 3.55 -15.18
C SER A 115 -21.27 3.56 -13.97
N ASP A 116 -20.72 3.78 -12.78
CA ASP A 116 -21.49 3.91 -11.53
C ASP A 116 -21.99 5.35 -11.29
N LYS A 117 -21.84 6.22 -12.29
CA LYS A 117 -22.32 7.61 -12.33
C LYS A 117 -22.75 8.01 -13.73
N GLU A 118 -23.62 9.02 -13.80
CA GLU A 118 -23.98 9.69 -15.04
C GLU A 118 -23.98 11.20 -14.86
N VAL A 119 -23.65 11.89 -15.96
CA VAL A 119 -23.53 13.33 -16.03
C VAL A 119 -24.26 13.81 -17.27
N GLU A 120 -25.16 14.77 -17.10
CA GLU A 120 -25.90 15.37 -18.19
C GLU A 120 -25.72 16.89 -18.19
N ASP A 121 -25.62 17.46 -19.39
CA ASP A 121 -25.61 18.91 -19.56
C ASP A 121 -26.99 19.49 -19.23
N CYS A 122 -26.98 20.67 -18.60
CA CYS A 122 -28.21 21.36 -18.23
C CYS A 122 -28.02 22.88 -18.30
N VAL A 123 -29.14 23.61 -18.37
CA VAL A 123 -29.14 25.07 -18.42
C VAL A 123 -29.50 25.60 -17.03
N SER A 124 -28.64 26.46 -16.48
CA SER A 124 -28.90 27.18 -15.23
C SER A 124 -28.65 28.67 -15.43
N ASN A 125 -29.61 29.48 -14.98
CA ASN A 125 -29.51 30.94 -14.98
C ASN A 125 -29.00 31.48 -13.63
N ARG A 126 -28.68 30.61 -12.67
CA ARG A 126 -28.18 31.01 -11.37
C ARG A 126 -26.73 31.53 -11.51
N PRO A 127 -26.38 32.66 -10.88
CA PRO A 127 -25.03 33.21 -10.97
C PRO A 127 -24.03 32.28 -10.27
N CYS A 128 -22.89 32.02 -10.93
CA CYS A 128 -21.76 31.31 -10.33
C CYS A 128 -20.53 32.21 -10.33
N ARG A 129 -19.86 32.30 -9.17
CA ARG A 129 -18.55 32.95 -9.04
C ARG A 129 -17.45 31.88 -8.98
N SER A 130 -17.21 31.20 -10.10
CA SER A 130 -16.25 30.08 -10.18
C SER A 130 -14.78 30.52 -10.21
N GLN A 131 -14.51 31.78 -10.58
CA GLN A 131 -13.15 32.22 -10.85
C GLN A 131 -12.48 32.85 -9.62
N VAL A 132 -11.45 32.18 -9.12
CA VAL A 132 -10.49 32.76 -8.17
C VAL A 132 -9.62 33.75 -8.93
N ARG A 133 -9.45 34.96 -8.37
CA ARG A 133 -8.65 36.01 -9.00
C ARG A 133 -7.17 35.63 -8.95
N CYS A 134 -6.54 35.54 -10.11
CA CYS A 134 -5.09 35.36 -10.22
C CYS A 134 -4.40 36.72 -10.43
N GLU A 135 -3.49 37.10 -9.53
CA GLU A 135 -2.67 38.32 -9.69
C GLU A 135 -1.46 38.08 -10.61
N GLY A 136 -1.06 36.81 -10.78
CA GLY A 136 0.12 36.38 -11.49
C GLY A 136 -0.09 36.03 -12.97
N PHE A 137 0.62 35.01 -13.43
CA PHE A 137 0.45 34.38 -14.74
C PHE A 137 -0.40 33.12 -14.59
N VAL A 138 -1.34 32.91 -15.52
CA VAL A 138 -2.20 31.72 -15.56
C VAL A 138 -1.63 30.74 -16.59
N CYS A 139 -1.30 29.54 -16.13
CA CYS A 139 -0.76 28.48 -16.96
C CYS A 139 -1.80 28.00 -17.99
N ALA A 140 -1.35 27.67 -19.20
CA ALA A 140 -2.21 27.50 -20.36
C ALA A 140 -3.14 26.27 -20.26
N GLN A 141 -2.62 25.12 -19.84
CA GLN A 141 -3.37 23.87 -19.71
C GLN A 141 -3.76 23.59 -18.26
N THR A 142 -2.85 23.79 -17.32
CA THR A 142 -3.11 23.45 -15.91
C THR A 142 -4.05 24.43 -15.20
N GLY A 143 -4.16 25.67 -15.70
CA GLY A 143 -4.95 26.73 -15.07
C GLY A 143 -4.45 27.11 -13.66
N ARG A 144 -3.17 26.80 -13.36
CA ARG A 144 -2.48 27.21 -12.13
C ARG A 144 -2.11 28.69 -12.21
N CYS A 145 -2.17 29.38 -11.07
CA CYS A 145 -1.74 30.77 -10.94
C CYS A 145 -0.33 30.81 -10.33
N ILE A 146 0.66 31.27 -11.09
CA ILE A 146 2.05 31.39 -10.63
C ILE A 146 2.52 32.84 -10.60
N ASN A 147 3.53 33.15 -9.80
CA ASN A 147 4.09 34.51 -9.75
C ASN A 147 4.86 34.83 -11.04
N ARG A 148 4.71 36.04 -11.59
CA ARG A 148 5.41 36.48 -12.82
C ARG A 148 6.95 36.41 -12.72
N ARG A 149 7.51 36.44 -11.51
CA ARG A 149 8.95 36.23 -11.26
C ARG A 149 9.45 34.84 -11.62
N LEU A 150 8.53 33.90 -11.84
CA LEU A 150 8.82 32.52 -12.21
C LEU A 150 8.84 32.30 -13.73
N LEU A 151 8.47 33.30 -14.54
CA LEU A 151 8.53 33.18 -15.99
C LEU A 151 9.98 33.19 -16.48
N CYS A 152 10.29 32.31 -17.44
CA CYS A 152 11.60 32.23 -18.09
C CYS A 152 12.76 32.03 -17.11
N ASN A 153 12.56 31.28 -16.03
CA ASN A 153 13.54 30.99 -14.99
C ASN A 153 14.24 29.63 -15.19
N GLY A 154 13.83 28.86 -16.21
CA GLY A 154 14.36 27.54 -16.55
C GLY A 154 13.77 26.38 -15.72
N ASP A 155 12.79 26.65 -14.86
CA ASP A 155 12.02 25.66 -14.11
C ASP A 155 10.62 25.52 -14.73
N ASN A 156 10.01 24.34 -14.64
CA ASN A 156 8.61 24.13 -15.06
C ASN A 156 7.69 24.31 -13.85
N ASP A 157 7.38 25.56 -13.50
CA ASP A 157 6.52 25.92 -12.38
C ASP A 157 5.03 25.74 -12.73
N CYS A 158 4.66 25.81 -14.01
CA CYS A 158 3.29 25.60 -14.47
C CYS A 158 2.87 24.13 -14.57
N GLY A 159 3.82 23.19 -14.68
CA GLY A 159 3.61 21.77 -14.95
C GLY A 159 3.50 21.44 -16.45
N ASP A 160 2.97 22.35 -17.26
CA ASP A 160 2.80 22.24 -18.72
C ASP A 160 3.86 23.00 -19.55
N GLN A 161 4.90 23.55 -18.90
CA GLN A 161 5.96 24.37 -19.50
C GLN A 161 5.49 25.69 -20.13
N SER A 162 4.25 26.14 -19.87
CA SER A 162 3.73 27.38 -20.46
C SER A 162 4.39 28.65 -19.93
N ASP A 163 5.03 28.58 -18.76
CA ASP A 163 5.84 29.62 -18.12
C ASP A 163 7.22 29.82 -18.76
N GLU A 164 7.73 28.78 -19.44
CA GLU A 164 8.99 28.80 -20.18
C GLU A 164 8.78 29.00 -21.70
N ALA A 165 7.53 29.20 -22.12
CA ALA A 165 7.19 29.50 -23.51
C ALA A 165 7.49 30.97 -23.87
N ASN A 166 7.90 31.21 -25.12
CA ASN A 166 8.15 32.56 -25.67
C ASN A 166 9.20 33.41 -24.92
N CYS A 167 10.17 32.74 -24.28
CA CYS A 167 11.25 33.41 -23.56
C CYS A 167 12.38 33.88 -24.49
N LYS A 168 12.68 35.18 -24.49
CA LYS A 168 13.85 35.74 -25.23
C LYS A 168 15.18 35.31 -24.62
N ARG A 169 15.22 35.16 -23.30
CA ARG A 169 16.38 34.70 -22.51
C ARG A 169 15.85 33.93 -21.29
N ILE A 170 16.53 32.84 -20.95
CA ILE A 170 16.22 32.02 -19.78
C ILE A 170 17.20 32.39 -18.67
N TYR A 171 16.69 32.89 -17.56
CA TYR A 171 17.48 33.26 -16.39
C TYR A 171 17.49 32.10 -15.40
N LYS A 172 18.30 31.07 -15.70
CA LYS A 172 18.41 29.86 -14.88
C LYS A 172 18.67 30.21 -13.41
N LYS A 173 17.72 29.88 -12.54
CA LYS A 173 17.90 30.10 -11.10
C LYS A 173 18.97 29.19 -10.50
N CYS A 174 19.03 27.95 -10.99
CA CYS A 174 20.04 26.97 -10.63
C CYS A 174 21.10 26.87 -11.73
N GLN A 175 22.35 27.19 -11.39
CA GLN A 175 23.48 27.00 -12.31
C GLN A 175 23.98 25.55 -12.35
N GLN A 176 23.75 24.80 -11.26
CA GLN A 176 24.19 23.43 -11.09
C GLN A 176 22.97 22.50 -11.06
N GLU A 177 23.11 21.33 -11.68
CA GLU A 177 22.12 20.27 -11.57
C GLU A 177 22.08 19.73 -10.15
N MET A 178 20.88 19.48 -9.66
CA MET A 178 20.60 18.98 -8.31
C MET A 178 19.49 17.96 -8.38
N ASP A 179 19.62 16.91 -7.56
CA ASP A 179 18.68 15.82 -7.53
C ASP A 179 17.45 16.14 -6.68
N GLN A 180 16.37 15.42 -6.93
CA GLN A 180 15.20 15.38 -6.06
C GLN A 180 15.47 14.43 -4.89
N TYR A 181 14.89 14.70 -3.71
CA TYR A 181 15.02 13.75 -2.60
C TYR A 181 14.51 12.36 -2.99
N TRP A 182 15.17 11.33 -2.48
CA TRP A 182 14.71 9.94 -2.65
C TRP A 182 13.30 9.77 -2.07
N ALA A 183 12.47 9.01 -2.78
CA ALA A 183 11.06 8.76 -2.47
C ALA A 183 10.15 10.01 -2.36
N ILE A 184 10.58 11.19 -2.83
CA ILE A 184 9.79 12.43 -2.68
C ILE A 184 8.46 12.41 -3.43
N GLY A 185 8.39 11.65 -4.53
CA GLY A 185 7.16 11.44 -5.30
C GLY A 185 6.10 10.71 -4.48
N SER A 186 6.48 9.63 -3.80
CA SER A 186 5.59 8.86 -2.92
C SER A 186 5.05 9.71 -1.76
N LEU A 187 5.86 10.64 -1.24
CA LEU A 187 5.44 11.61 -0.21
C LEU A 187 4.48 12.70 -0.74
N ALA A 188 4.41 12.87 -2.06
CA ALA A 188 3.52 13.83 -2.72
C ALA A 188 2.15 13.23 -3.10
N SER A 189 2.07 11.89 -3.11
CA SER A 189 0.86 11.13 -3.37
C SER A 189 -0.16 11.27 -2.25
N GLY A 190 -1.44 11.22 -2.63
CA GLY A 190 -2.49 10.96 -1.67
C GLY A 190 -2.48 9.49 -1.24
N ILE A 191 -3.10 9.22 -0.10
CA ILE A 191 -3.11 7.89 0.51
C ILE A 191 -4.55 7.48 0.81
N ASN A 192 -4.89 6.24 0.50
CA ASN A 192 -6.13 5.63 0.92
C ASN A 192 -5.88 4.87 2.22
N LEU A 193 -6.24 5.48 3.37
CA LEU A 193 -6.01 4.87 4.68
C LEU A 193 -6.88 3.63 4.96
N PHE A 194 -7.91 3.38 4.15
CA PHE A 194 -8.75 2.20 4.32
C PHE A 194 -8.16 0.96 3.63
N THR A 195 -7.34 1.16 2.59
CA THR A 195 -6.67 0.09 1.83
C THR A 195 -5.14 0.08 2.02
N ASN A 196 -4.60 1.11 2.69
CA ASN A 196 -3.16 1.40 2.82
C ASN A 196 -2.43 1.49 1.46
N ASN A 197 -3.11 2.04 0.45
CA ASN A 197 -2.53 2.27 -0.88
C ASN A 197 -2.10 3.73 -1.06
N LEU A 198 -1.03 3.92 -1.85
CA LEU A 198 -0.68 5.22 -2.41
C LEU A 198 -1.47 5.41 -3.71
N GLU A 199 -2.10 6.57 -3.84
CA GLU A 199 -2.92 6.93 -5.00
C GLU A 199 -2.25 8.08 -5.77
N GLY A 200 -3.02 8.79 -6.60
CA GLY A 200 -2.55 9.89 -7.43
C GLY A 200 -1.89 11.04 -6.65
N PRO A 201 -1.06 11.86 -7.32
CA PRO A 201 -0.36 12.99 -6.70
C PRO A 201 -1.32 14.10 -6.28
N VAL A 202 -1.25 14.53 -5.01
CA VAL A 202 -2.08 15.61 -4.45
C VAL A 202 -1.27 16.87 -4.18
N LEU A 203 0.03 16.73 -3.94
CA LEU A 203 0.98 17.83 -3.75
C LEU A 203 1.98 17.91 -4.90
N ASP A 204 2.41 19.11 -5.25
CA ASP A 204 3.45 19.32 -6.24
C ASP A 204 4.83 19.45 -5.58
N HIS A 205 5.53 18.32 -5.42
CA HIS A 205 6.92 18.30 -4.93
C HIS A 205 7.96 18.55 -6.01
N ARG A 206 7.55 18.92 -7.24
CA ARG A 206 8.44 19.40 -8.30
C ARG A 206 8.46 20.92 -8.40
N TYR A 207 7.55 21.61 -7.72
CA TYR A 207 7.52 23.06 -7.61
C TYR A 207 8.55 23.59 -6.60
N TYR A 208 9.35 24.57 -7.00
CA TYR A 208 10.43 25.15 -6.18
C TYR A 208 10.23 26.62 -5.81
N ALA A 209 9.21 27.29 -6.35
CA ALA A 209 8.96 28.73 -6.13
C ALA A 209 10.19 29.62 -6.41
N GLY A 210 11.02 29.25 -7.39
CA GLY A 210 12.27 29.96 -7.71
C GLY A 210 13.36 29.87 -6.63
N ALA A 211 13.25 28.94 -5.67
CA ALA A 211 14.32 28.65 -4.71
C ALA A 211 15.35 27.67 -5.30
N CYS A 212 16.62 27.89 -4.95
CA CYS A 212 17.74 27.10 -5.47
C CYS A 212 18.90 27.00 -4.46
N SER A 213 18.59 26.66 -3.21
CA SER A 213 19.61 26.36 -2.20
C SER A 213 19.92 24.87 -2.20
N PRO A 214 21.17 24.44 -2.44
CA PRO A 214 21.53 23.02 -2.37
C PRO A 214 21.46 22.52 -0.93
N HIS A 215 20.90 21.33 -0.75
CA HIS A 215 20.91 20.57 0.49
C HIS A 215 21.79 19.33 0.31
N TYR A 216 22.84 19.19 1.12
CA TYR A 216 23.80 18.11 0.96
C TYR A 216 23.45 16.92 1.86
N ILE A 217 23.30 15.73 1.26
CA ILE A 217 23.10 14.46 1.97
C ILE A 217 24.05 13.45 1.34
N LEU A 218 24.95 12.85 2.14
CA LEU A 218 25.91 11.84 1.67
C LEU A 218 26.68 12.27 0.40
N ASN A 219 27.20 13.50 0.39
CA ASN A 219 27.92 14.13 -0.75
C ASN A 219 27.08 14.36 -2.02
N THR A 220 25.78 14.07 -1.99
CA THR A 220 24.85 14.34 -3.09
C THR A 220 24.17 15.69 -2.87
N ARG A 221 24.01 16.46 -3.95
CA ARG A 221 23.37 17.79 -3.93
C ARG A 221 21.89 17.65 -4.27
N PHE A 222 21.04 17.86 -3.27
CA PHE A 222 19.60 17.83 -3.44
C PHE A 222 18.99 19.23 -3.51
N ARG A 223 17.89 19.37 -4.25
CA ARG A 223 17.07 20.58 -4.30
C ARG A 223 15.84 20.40 -3.42
N LYS A 224 15.69 21.23 -2.39
CA LYS A 224 14.51 21.18 -1.50
C LYS A 224 13.27 21.72 -2.22
N PRO A 225 12.17 20.96 -2.36
CA PRO A 225 10.93 21.45 -2.95
C PRO A 225 10.26 22.51 -2.07
N TYR A 226 9.44 23.37 -2.68
CA TYR A 226 8.78 24.47 -1.96
C TYR A 226 7.82 24.00 -0.86
N ASN A 227 7.14 22.86 -1.06
CA ASN A 227 6.17 22.30 -0.10
C ASN A 227 6.84 21.69 1.14
N VAL A 228 8.10 21.28 1.01
CA VAL A 228 8.82 20.58 2.07
C VAL A 228 9.38 21.60 3.06
N GLU A 229 8.97 21.48 4.33
CA GLU A 229 9.52 22.28 5.41
C GLU A 229 10.95 21.78 5.69
N ASN A 230 11.06 20.52 6.12
CA ASN A 230 12.30 19.88 6.53
C ASN A 230 12.40 18.45 5.95
N PHE A 231 13.61 18.05 5.57
CA PHE A 231 13.97 16.69 5.19
C PHE A 231 15.30 16.35 5.88
N ASN A 232 15.21 15.69 7.02
CA ASN A 232 16.36 15.48 7.91
C ASN A 232 16.87 14.04 7.75
N PRO A 233 18.05 13.81 7.16
CA PRO A 233 18.64 12.48 7.09
C PRO A 233 18.99 11.99 8.51
N GLN A 234 18.85 10.69 8.73
CA GLN A 234 19.25 10.02 9.96
C GLN A 234 20.53 9.23 9.67
N THR A 235 21.55 9.39 10.51
CA THR A 235 22.89 8.83 10.28
C THR A 235 23.16 7.55 11.07
N GLN A 236 22.20 7.06 11.85
CA GLN A 236 22.40 5.92 12.74
C GLN A 236 21.13 5.08 12.85
N GLY A 237 21.17 3.89 12.25
CA GLY A 237 20.31 2.77 12.61
C GLY A 237 21.16 1.68 13.23
N LYS A 238 20.69 1.08 14.32
CA LYS A 238 21.22 -0.21 14.78
C LYS A 238 20.35 -1.29 14.17
N TYR A 239 20.96 -2.32 13.59
CA TYR A 239 20.26 -3.52 13.09
C TYR A 239 19.78 -4.43 14.24
N ASP A 240 19.28 -3.82 15.31
CA ASP A 240 18.76 -4.54 16.45
C ASP A 240 17.37 -5.10 16.07
N PHE A 241 17.17 -6.39 16.37
CA PHE A 241 15.88 -7.04 16.18
C PHE A 241 15.11 -7.02 17.50
N ALA A 242 13.92 -6.43 17.48
CA ALA A 242 12.92 -6.65 18.50
C ALA A 242 12.27 -8.01 18.26
N LEU A 243 12.41 -8.92 19.21
CA LEU A 243 11.84 -10.27 19.16
C LEU A 243 10.61 -10.33 20.06
N THR A 244 9.53 -10.92 19.56
CA THR A 244 8.30 -11.15 20.30
C THR A 244 7.84 -12.59 20.14
N GLU A 245 7.44 -13.17 21.26
CA GLU A 245 6.99 -14.54 21.38
C GLU A 245 5.45 -14.59 21.35
N TYR A 246 4.88 -15.52 20.60
CA TYR A 246 3.44 -15.79 20.59
C TYR A 246 3.18 -17.28 20.70
N GLU A 247 2.33 -17.66 21.66
CA GLU A 247 2.01 -19.08 21.91
C GLU A 247 1.10 -19.66 20.82
N SER A 248 0.26 -18.82 20.22
CA SER A 248 -0.77 -19.21 19.26
C SER A 248 -0.86 -18.28 18.05
N TYR A 249 -1.51 -18.76 16.98
CA TYR A 249 -1.75 -17.94 15.79
C TYR A 249 -2.69 -16.76 16.08
N SER A 250 -3.68 -16.91 16.97
CA SER A 250 -4.59 -15.81 17.32
C SER A 250 -3.85 -14.64 17.97
N ASP A 251 -2.89 -14.92 18.87
CA ASP A 251 -2.10 -13.89 19.54
C ASP A 251 -1.17 -13.17 18.55
N PHE A 252 -0.58 -13.94 17.62
CA PHE A 252 0.21 -13.40 16.51
C PHE A 252 -0.65 -12.54 15.58
N GLU A 253 -1.85 -13.01 15.21
CA GLU A 253 -2.73 -12.32 14.27
C GLU A 253 -3.25 -10.99 14.83
N GLN A 254 -3.55 -10.93 16.12
CA GLN A 254 -4.01 -9.70 16.76
C GLN A 254 -2.91 -8.63 16.81
N ASN A 255 -1.66 -9.03 17.08
CA ASN A 255 -0.55 -8.10 17.33
C ASN A 255 0.32 -7.77 16.11
N VAL A 256 0.33 -8.63 15.10
CA VAL A 256 1.18 -8.45 13.90
C VAL A 256 0.32 -8.14 12.69
N THR A 257 -0.55 -9.04 12.25
CA THR A 257 -1.37 -8.80 11.04
C THR A 257 -2.47 -7.77 11.25
N THR A 258 -3.22 -7.85 12.36
CA THR A 258 -4.32 -6.92 12.63
C THR A 258 -3.77 -5.56 13.02
N ALA A 259 -2.75 -5.49 13.89
CA ALA A 259 -2.12 -4.22 14.25
C ALA A 259 -1.34 -3.55 13.10
N ALA A 260 -0.81 -4.30 12.14
CA ALA A 260 -0.20 -3.72 10.93
C ALA A 260 -1.24 -3.22 9.92
N ILE A 261 -2.48 -3.74 9.97
CA ILE A 261 -3.57 -3.37 9.05
C ILE A 261 -4.51 -2.31 9.67
N SER A 262 -4.72 -2.31 10.99
CA SER A 262 -5.75 -1.53 11.69
C SER A 262 -5.21 -0.63 12.81
N LYS A 263 -4.20 0.19 12.52
CA LYS A 263 -3.74 1.26 13.44
C LYS A 263 -4.47 2.61 13.24
N SER A 264 -5.38 2.73 12.29
CA SER A 264 -6.11 3.97 12.04
C SER A 264 -7.36 4.07 12.93
N SER A 265 -7.18 4.50 14.18
CA SER A 265 -8.30 5.01 14.97
C SER A 265 -8.64 6.42 14.49
N PHE A 266 -9.73 6.55 13.74
CA PHE A 266 -10.20 7.85 13.28
C PHE A 266 -10.92 8.59 14.41
N SER A 267 -10.51 9.83 14.66
CA SER A 267 -11.31 10.77 15.48
C SER A 267 -12.35 11.48 14.61
N PHE A 268 -13.23 12.28 15.22
CA PHE A 268 -14.32 12.99 14.52
C PHE A 268 -13.81 13.72 13.26
N GLY A 269 -14.47 13.45 12.12
CA GLY A 269 -14.07 13.97 10.82
C GLY A 269 -12.86 13.27 10.19
N PHE A 270 -12.59 12.01 10.53
CA PHE A 270 -11.48 11.21 9.98
C PHE A 270 -10.08 11.75 10.28
N LYS A 271 -9.93 12.58 11.32
CA LYS A 271 -8.61 13.06 11.70
C LYS A 271 -7.84 11.98 12.45
N VAL A 272 -6.60 11.73 12.03
CA VAL A 272 -5.69 10.84 12.76
C VAL A 272 -4.79 11.67 13.65
N SER A 273 -4.77 11.34 14.94
CA SER A 273 -3.95 12.04 15.92
C SER A 273 -2.61 11.34 16.08
N GLY A 274 -1.52 12.10 15.90
CA GLY A 274 -0.16 11.59 16.08
C GLY A 274 0.37 10.78 14.89
N MET A 275 1.59 10.30 15.05
CA MET A 275 2.28 9.48 14.07
C MET A 275 1.96 8.01 14.31
N PHE A 276 1.64 7.28 13.26
CA PHE A 276 1.31 5.85 13.30
C PHE A 276 2.09 5.09 12.23
N GLU A 277 2.20 3.78 12.39
CA GLU A 277 2.83 2.92 11.39
C GLU A 277 1.97 2.84 10.13
N PHE A 278 2.57 3.09 8.98
CA PHE A 278 1.91 2.89 7.70
C PHE A 278 1.99 1.42 7.33
N GLY A 279 0.82 0.76 7.31
CA GLY A 279 0.68 -0.66 7.05
C GLY A 279 1.01 -1.05 5.62
N ILE A 280 1.28 -2.33 5.39
CA ILE A 280 1.32 -2.87 4.03
C ILE A 280 -0.11 -3.11 3.54
N SER A 281 -0.41 -2.73 2.30
CA SER A 281 -1.71 -3.08 1.72
C SER A 281 -1.87 -4.59 1.61
N SER A 282 -2.99 -5.10 2.12
CA SER A 282 -3.40 -6.50 1.94
C SER A 282 -3.66 -6.84 0.47
N THR A 283 -3.88 -5.84 -0.38
CA THR A 283 -4.08 -6.02 -1.83
C THR A 283 -2.76 -6.22 -2.59
N SER A 284 -1.63 -5.80 -2.01
CA SER A 284 -0.30 -5.94 -2.62
C SER A 284 0.17 -7.40 -2.65
N ASP A 285 0.96 -7.79 -3.65
CA ASP A 285 1.44 -9.17 -3.78
C ASP A 285 2.27 -9.62 -2.57
N LYS A 286 3.07 -8.73 -1.99
CA LYS A 286 3.83 -8.97 -0.76
C LYS A 286 2.89 -9.23 0.42
N GLY A 287 1.87 -8.37 0.62
CA GLY A 287 0.87 -8.52 1.69
C GLY A 287 0.05 -9.80 1.54
N LYS A 288 -0.43 -10.08 0.32
CA LYS A 288 -1.15 -11.33 -0.02
C LYS A 288 -0.33 -12.57 0.29
N ARG A 289 0.95 -12.59 -0.12
CA ARG A 289 1.85 -13.72 0.12
C ARG A 289 2.13 -13.92 1.62
N PHE A 290 2.30 -12.83 2.36
CA PHE A 290 2.48 -12.87 3.81
C PHE A 290 1.25 -13.49 4.49
N ILE A 291 0.05 -12.96 4.24
CA ILE A 291 -1.21 -13.47 4.79
C ILE A 291 -1.43 -14.94 4.40
N SER A 292 -1.22 -15.29 3.13
CA SER A 292 -1.38 -16.66 2.63
C SER A 292 -0.50 -17.66 3.39
N ARG A 293 0.78 -17.33 3.61
CA ARG A 293 1.72 -18.23 4.30
C ARG A 293 1.44 -18.35 5.79
N THR A 294 1.12 -17.25 6.47
CA THR A 294 0.89 -17.27 7.93
C THR A 294 -0.48 -17.88 8.27
N LYS A 295 -1.55 -17.56 7.52
CA LYS A 295 -2.91 -18.03 7.82
C LYS A 295 -3.06 -19.56 7.73
N ARG A 296 -2.16 -20.26 7.02
CA ARG A 296 -2.09 -21.74 6.98
C ARG A 296 -1.95 -22.37 8.37
N PHE A 297 -1.40 -21.63 9.32
CA PHE A 297 -1.13 -22.07 10.69
C PHE A 297 -2.23 -21.70 11.67
N SER A 298 -3.32 -21.08 11.21
CA SER A 298 -4.54 -20.92 12.03
C SER A 298 -5.04 -22.29 12.51
N HIS A 299 -5.39 -22.36 13.80
CA HIS A 299 -5.81 -23.59 14.49
C HIS A 299 -4.82 -24.77 14.45
N THR A 300 -3.53 -24.50 14.21
CA THR A 300 -2.48 -25.51 14.34
C THR A 300 -1.79 -25.39 15.69
N LYS A 301 -1.20 -26.49 16.20
CA LYS A 301 -0.33 -26.48 17.38
C LYS A 301 1.05 -25.90 17.04
N SER A 302 1.06 -24.64 16.60
CA SER A 302 2.27 -23.92 16.25
C SER A 302 2.45 -22.72 17.18
N SER A 303 3.71 -22.43 17.49
CA SER A 303 4.10 -21.22 18.22
C SER A 303 4.98 -20.36 17.33
N PHE A 304 5.00 -19.05 17.58
CA PHE A 304 5.57 -18.07 16.66
C PHE A 304 6.60 -17.22 17.38
N LEU A 305 7.76 -17.05 16.74
CA LEU A 305 8.75 -16.06 17.12
C LEU A 305 8.82 -15.03 15.99
N HIS A 306 8.36 -13.82 16.27
CA HIS A 306 8.41 -12.71 15.33
C HIS A 306 9.61 -11.83 15.66
N ALA A 307 10.35 -11.44 14.63
CA ALA A 307 11.49 -10.55 14.75
C ALA A 307 11.32 -9.40 13.78
N ARG A 308 11.55 -8.18 14.28
CA ARG A 308 11.41 -6.95 13.52
C ARG A 308 12.60 -6.04 13.75
N SER A 309 13.18 -5.53 12.66
CA SER A 309 14.18 -4.48 12.69
C SER A 309 13.72 -3.31 11.83
N ASP A 310 13.73 -2.11 12.41
CA ASP A 310 13.35 -0.86 11.76
C ASP A 310 14.61 -0.01 11.52
N LEU A 311 14.81 0.43 10.28
CA LEU A 311 15.90 1.33 9.88
C LEU A 311 15.32 2.66 9.43
N GLU A 312 15.45 3.72 10.24
CA GLU A 312 15.04 5.07 9.86
C GLU A 312 16.19 5.77 9.11
N VAL A 313 15.94 6.24 7.88
CA VAL A 313 16.96 6.95 7.06
C VAL A 313 16.67 8.43 6.89
N ALA A 314 15.40 8.85 6.95
CA ALA A 314 15.05 10.26 6.87
C ALA A 314 13.72 10.57 7.56
N ARG A 315 13.60 11.81 8.06
CA ARG A 315 12.34 12.36 8.57
C ARG A 315 11.89 13.51 7.69
N TYR A 316 10.65 13.40 7.25
CA TYR A 316 9.98 14.34 6.35
C TYR A 316 8.95 15.15 7.12
N LYS A 317 8.89 16.46 6.83
CA LYS A 317 7.84 17.35 7.33
C LYS A 317 7.37 18.30 6.23
N LEU A 318 6.07 18.31 6.00
CA LEU A 318 5.37 19.20 5.11
C LEU A 318 5.15 20.57 5.78
N LYS A 319 5.17 21.65 4.99
CA LYS A 319 4.77 22.98 5.48
C LYS A 319 3.32 22.98 5.96
N SER A 320 3.03 23.81 6.95
CA SER A 320 1.68 23.86 7.54
C SER A 320 0.65 24.59 6.69
N ARG A 321 1.05 25.51 5.80
CA ARG A 321 0.18 26.37 4.98
C ARG A 321 0.84 26.75 3.67
N ASN A 322 0.03 27.31 2.75
CA ASN A 322 0.45 27.80 1.44
C ASN A 322 1.18 26.73 0.64
N LEU A 323 0.56 25.55 0.55
CA LEU A 323 1.05 24.40 -0.20
C LEU A 323 0.73 24.57 -1.67
N MET A 324 1.62 24.09 -2.53
CA MET A 324 1.36 23.96 -3.96
C MET A 324 0.72 22.61 -4.24
N LEU A 325 -0.54 22.63 -4.64
CA LEU A 325 -1.28 21.42 -5.02
C LEU A 325 -0.81 20.90 -6.38
N HIS A 326 -0.84 19.59 -6.56
CA HIS A 326 -0.60 18.99 -7.88
C HIS A 326 -1.66 19.49 -8.87
N TYR A 327 -1.27 19.76 -10.12
CA TYR A 327 -2.17 20.40 -11.09
C TYR A 327 -3.37 19.52 -11.45
N GLU A 328 -3.19 18.19 -11.51
CA GLU A 328 -4.28 17.25 -11.79
C GLU A 328 -5.32 17.24 -10.67
N PHE A 329 -4.85 17.21 -9.41
CA PHE A 329 -5.72 17.30 -8.23
C PHE A 329 -6.44 18.65 -8.20
N LEU A 330 -5.74 19.75 -8.46
CA LEU A 330 -6.31 21.10 -8.55
C LEU A 330 -7.43 21.18 -9.60
N GLN A 331 -7.20 20.64 -10.80
CA GLN A 331 -8.19 20.60 -11.87
C GLN A 331 -9.39 19.74 -11.48
N ARG A 332 -9.16 18.55 -10.92
CA ARG A 332 -10.22 17.64 -10.50
C ARG A 332 -11.12 18.28 -9.44
N VAL A 333 -10.55 18.94 -8.44
CA VAL A 333 -11.31 19.64 -7.40
C VAL A 333 -12.10 20.83 -7.97
N LYS A 334 -11.55 21.57 -8.93
CA LYS A 334 -12.29 22.65 -9.63
C LYS A 334 -13.48 22.14 -10.44
N GLN A 335 -13.48 20.88 -10.86
CA GLN A 335 -14.57 20.24 -11.60
C GLN A 335 -15.66 19.65 -10.70
N LEU A 336 -15.45 19.62 -9.37
CA LEU A 336 -16.45 19.10 -8.45
C LEU A 336 -17.70 19.99 -8.45
N PRO A 337 -18.89 19.39 -8.40
CA PRO A 337 -20.13 20.14 -8.25
C PRO A 337 -20.26 20.72 -6.84
N LEU A 338 -21.00 21.83 -6.73
CA LEU A 338 -21.43 22.41 -5.45
C LEU A 338 -22.63 21.65 -4.88
N GLU A 339 -23.50 21.17 -5.75
CA GLU A 339 -24.59 20.27 -5.39
C GLU A 339 -24.03 18.89 -5.05
N TYR A 340 -24.49 18.30 -3.94
CA TYR A 340 -23.94 17.03 -3.47
C TYR A 340 -24.24 15.89 -4.45
N SER A 341 -23.19 15.34 -5.06
CA SER A 341 -23.24 14.16 -5.91
C SER A 341 -22.13 13.19 -5.52
N TYR A 342 -22.49 12.11 -4.83
CA TYR A 342 -21.52 11.16 -4.29
C TYR A 342 -20.61 10.57 -5.36
N GLY A 343 -21.12 10.24 -6.56
CA GLY A 343 -20.32 9.66 -7.64
C GLY A 343 -19.07 10.49 -8.01
N GLU A 344 -19.18 11.82 -8.07
CA GLU A 344 -18.03 12.68 -8.39
C GLU A 344 -16.99 12.74 -7.26
N TYR A 345 -17.45 12.72 -6.00
CA TYR A 345 -16.55 12.70 -4.84
C TYR A 345 -15.93 11.31 -4.61
N ARG A 346 -16.66 10.23 -4.93
CA ARG A 346 -16.16 8.85 -4.90
C ARG A 346 -14.97 8.68 -5.86
N ASP A 347 -15.10 9.16 -7.09
CA ASP A 347 -14.00 9.12 -8.06
C ASP A 347 -12.78 9.89 -7.56
N LEU A 348 -12.97 11.08 -6.96
CA LEU A 348 -11.87 11.84 -6.37
C LEU A 348 -11.10 11.01 -5.34
N PHE A 349 -11.79 10.26 -4.47
CA PHE A 349 -11.15 9.42 -3.46
C PHE A 349 -10.52 8.14 -4.03
N ARG A 350 -11.07 7.60 -5.13
CA ARG A 350 -10.44 6.49 -5.86
C ARG A 350 -9.15 6.94 -6.54
N ASP A 351 -9.16 8.11 -7.16
CA ASP A 351 -8.03 8.63 -7.94
C ASP A 351 -6.90 9.18 -7.05
N PHE A 352 -7.24 9.85 -5.94
CA PHE A 352 -6.31 10.61 -5.10
C PHE A 352 -6.25 10.15 -3.64
N GLY A 353 -6.98 9.10 -3.27
CA GLY A 353 -7.03 8.62 -1.89
C GLY A 353 -7.84 9.54 -0.97
N THR A 354 -7.76 9.28 0.33
CA THR A 354 -8.62 9.93 1.34
C THR A 354 -7.86 10.93 2.21
N HIS A 355 -6.55 10.78 2.31
CA HIS A 355 -5.66 11.58 3.14
C HIS A 355 -4.40 11.98 2.37
N TYR A 356 -3.62 12.89 2.95
CA TYR A 356 -2.28 13.26 2.48
C TYR A 356 -1.29 13.27 3.64
N ILE A 357 0.00 13.14 3.32
CA ILE A 357 1.07 12.98 4.31
C ILE A 357 1.57 14.36 4.78
N THR A 358 1.53 14.61 6.09
CA THR A 358 2.05 15.84 6.71
C THR A 358 3.42 15.64 7.37
N GLU A 359 3.63 14.49 8.01
CA GLU A 359 4.93 14.08 8.55
C GLU A 359 5.15 12.61 8.20
N ALA A 360 6.39 12.22 7.91
CA ALA A 360 6.72 10.82 7.64
C ALA A 360 8.13 10.44 8.10
N VAL A 361 8.28 9.16 8.42
CA VAL A 361 9.57 8.50 8.62
C VAL A 361 9.81 7.58 7.44
N LEU A 362 10.86 7.90 6.69
CA LEU A 362 11.35 7.11 5.58
C LEU A 362 12.41 6.14 6.10
N GLY A 363 12.39 4.91 5.59
CA GLY A 363 13.22 3.86 6.11
C GLY A 363 13.01 2.51 5.45
N GLY A 364 13.39 1.47 6.17
CA GLY A 364 13.12 0.10 5.83
C GLY A 364 12.66 -0.67 7.05
N VAL A 365 11.83 -1.68 6.83
CA VAL A 365 11.48 -2.67 7.85
C VAL A 365 11.87 -4.04 7.35
N TYR A 366 12.67 -4.74 8.15
CA TYR A 366 12.99 -6.15 7.95
C TYR A 366 12.28 -6.97 9.01
N GLU A 367 11.31 -7.77 8.59
CA GLU A 367 10.54 -8.63 9.48
C GLU A 367 10.67 -10.08 9.05
N TYR A 368 10.86 -10.97 10.02
CA TYR A 368 10.71 -12.41 9.79
C TYR A 368 9.96 -13.07 10.94
N THR A 369 9.24 -14.14 10.63
CA THR A 369 8.50 -14.93 11.59
C THR A 369 8.91 -16.39 11.44
N LEU A 370 9.44 -16.95 12.52
CA LEU A 370 9.68 -18.38 12.67
C LEU A 370 8.42 -19.03 13.22
N ILE A 371 7.94 -20.05 12.51
CA ILE A 371 6.76 -20.81 12.90
C ILE A 371 7.22 -22.19 13.33
N MET A 372 7.02 -22.51 14.61
CA MET A 372 7.56 -23.70 15.26
C MET A 372 6.46 -24.71 15.52
N ASN A 373 6.72 -25.99 15.27
CA ASN A 373 5.81 -27.07 15.66
C ASN A 373 6.01 -27.37 17.14
N LYS A 374 4.98 -27.11 17.97
CA LYS A 374 5.08 -27.22 19.42
C LYS A 374 5.43 -28.65 19.88
N GLU A 375 4.82 -29.66 19.27
CA GLU A 375 5.06 -31.07 19.63
C GLU A 375 6.44 -31.58 19.19
N ALA A 376 6.96 -31.08 18.07
CA ALA A 376 8.31 -31.43 17.62
C ALA A 376 9.38 -30.73 18.45
N MET A 377 9.13 -29.47 18.82
CA MET A 377 10.01 -28.67 19.69
C MET A 377 10.13 -29.28 21.09
N GLU A 378 8.99 -29.65 21.71
CA GLU A 378 8.98 -30.31 23.02
C GLU A 378 9.63 -31.69 22.99
N ARG A 379 9.44 -32.49 21.92
CA ARG A 379 10.12 -33.79 21.75
C ARG A 379 11.64 -33.67 21.60
N ALA A 380 12.12 -32.54 21.10
CA ALA A 380 13.55 -32.24 20.97
C ALA A 380 14.14 -31.57 22.22
N ASP A 381 13.37 -31.44 23.31
CA ASP A 381 13.79 -30.77 24.56
C ASP A 381 14.20 -29.29 24.34
N TYR A 382 13.43 -28.61 23.50
CA TYR A 382 13.54 -27.17 23.28
C TYR A 382 12.27 -26.44 23.75
N SER A 383 12.45 -25.22 24.24
CA SER A 383 11.39 -24.27 24.54
C SER A 383 11.44 -23.09 23.57
N LEU A 384 10.33 -22.35 23.46
CA LEU A 384 10.30 -21.14 22.64
C LEU A 384 11.27 -20.07 23.15
N LYS A 385 11.54 -20.05 24.47
CA LYS A 385 12.54 -19.19 25.10
C LYS A 385 13.96 -19.52 24.65
N ASP A 386 14.27 -20.80 24.43
CA ASP A 386 15.58 -21.22 23.90
C ASP A 386 15.77 -20.69 22.47
N VAL A 387 14.70 -20.76 21.65
CA VAL A 387 14.71 -20.22 20.29
C VAL A 387 14.85 -18.69 20.30
N HIS A 388 14.13 -18.00 21.19
CA HIS A 388 14.23 -16.55 21.36
C HIS A 388 15.65 -16.12 21.77
N ALA A 389 16.22 -16.76 22.80
CA ALA A 389 17.57 -16.46 23.26
C ALA A 389 18.62 -16.76 22.17
N CYS A 390 18.45 -17.85 21.43
CA CYS A 390 19.32 -18.20 20.29
C CYS A 390 19.26 -17.13 19.20
N ALA A 391 18.04 -16.76 18.78
CA ALA A 391 17.80 -15.75 17.76
C ALA A 391 18.39 -14.39 18.18
N GLN A 392 18.11 -13.92 19.39
CA GLN A 392 18.56 -12.60 19.89
C GLN A 392 20.08 -12.36 19.76
N HIS A 393 20.88 -13.43 19.85
CA HIS A 393 22.34 -13.34 19.82
C HIS A 393 22.96 -13.89 18.54
N GLY A 394 22.25 -14.76 17.81
CA GLY A 394 22.67 -15.26 16.49
C GLY A 394 22.79 -14.16 15.42
N PHE A 395 22.22 -12.97 15.64
CA PHE A 395 22.29 -11.83 14.69
C PHE A 395 23.39 -10.82 14.99
N LYS A 396 24.03 -10.89 16.17
CA LYS A 396 25.16 -10.02 16.52
C LYS A 396 26.48 -10.61 16.04
N ILE A 397 26.59 -10.94 14.75
CA ILE A 397 27.78 -11.60 14.22
C ILE A 397 28.83 -10.56 13.81
N GLY A 398 29.67 -10.25 14.79
CA GLY A 398 31.00 -9.65 14.69
C GLY A 398 31.86 -9.90 15.93
N VAL A 399 31.37 -10.67 16.92
CA VAL A 399 32.05 -10.95 18.20
C VAL A 399 31.96 -12.43 18.52
N ALA A 400 33.02 -12.96 19.14
CA ALA A 400 33.20 -14.36 19.52
C ALA A 400 31.93 -15.00 20.11
N ILE A 401 31.41 -15.97 19.35
CA ILE A 401 30.13 -16.67 19.54
C ILE A 401 30.10 -17.47 20.87
N GLU A 402 31.25 -17.78 21.47
CA GLU A 402 31.34 -18.64 22.66
C GLU A 402 31.02 -17.94 24.00
N GLU A 403 31.39 -16.67 24.19
CA GLU A 403 31.19 -15.99 25.50
C GLU A 403 29.74 -15.56 25.78
N VAL A 404 28.95 -15.34 24.73
CA VAL A 404 27.63 -14.70 24.83
C VAL A 404 26.57 -15.68 25.31
N TYR A 405 26.57 -16.92 24.80
CA TYR A 405 25.59 -17.94 25.20
C TYR A 405 25.83 -18.46 26.62
N VAL A 406 27.09 -18.53 27.06
CA VAL A 406 27.46 -18.93 28.43
C VAL A 406 26.90 -17.94 29.47
N LYS A 407 26.83 -16.64 29.15
CA LYS A 407 26.24 -15.61 30.03
C LYS A 407 24.71 -15.66 30.13
N LEU A 408 24.03 -16.34 29.20
CA LEU A 408 22.55 -16.39 29.12
C LEU A 408 21.95 -17.67 29.70
N GLY A 409 22.79 -18.61 30.16
CA GLY A 409 22.34 -19.89 30.69
C GLY A 409 21.83 -20.88 29.62
N VAL A 410 21.97 -20.57 28.33
CA VAL A 410 21.66 -21.50 27.23
C VAL A 410 22.96 -22.14 26.74
N PRO A 411 23.05 -23.48 26.69
CA PRO A 411 24.25 -24.14 26.19
C PRO A 411 24.53 -23.77 24.72
N VAL A 412 25.79 -23.41 24.41
CA VAL A 412 26.25 -23.06 23.04
C VAL A 412 25.86 -24.14 22.01
N HIS A 413 25.94 -25.42 22.39
CA HIS A 413 25.57 -26.53 21.53
C HIS A 413 24.07 -26.54 21.18
N LYS A 414 23.18 -26.30 22.15
CA LYS A 414 21.72 -26.26 21.93
C LYS A 414 21.35 -25.18 20.89
N CYS A 415 21.97 -24.00 20.96
CA CYS A 415 21.73 -22.93 19.98
C CYS A 415 22.23 -23.31 18.57
N LYS A 416 23.40 -23.94 18.47
CA LYS A 416 23.96 -24.38 17.19
C LYS A 416 23.06 -25.42 16.50
N ASP A 417 22.49 -26.33 17.27
CA ASP A 417 21.55 -27.34 16.77
C ASP A 417 20.24 -26.70 16.27
N ILE A 418 19.67 -25.76 17.03
CA ILE A 418 18.49 -24.98 16.62
C ILE A 418 18.75 -24.22 15.31
N LEU A 419 19.91 -23.55 15.19
CA LEU A 419 20.28 -22.81 13.97
C LEU A 419 20.43 -23.73 12.75
N ASN A 420 21.03 -24.91 12.94
CA ASN A 420 21.13 -25.92 11.88
C ASN A 420 19.75 -26.39 11.43
N GLU A 421 18.81 -26.57 12.36
CA GLU A 421 17.44 -26.98 12.05
C GLU A 421 16.65 -25.92 11.27
N ILE A 422 16.87 -24.63 11.56
CA ILE A 422 16.28 -23.52 10.79
C ILE A 422 16.84 -23.49 9.35
N LYS A 423 18.14 -23.74 9.20
CA LYS A 423 18.80 -23.83 7.89
C LYS A 423 18.30 -25.03 7.09
N ASP A 424 18.08 -26.16 7.77
CA ASP A 424 17.63 -27.43 7.18
C ASP A 424 16.10 -27.61 7.14
N ARG A 425 15.31 -26.55 7.35
CA ARG A 425 13.84 -26.58 7.43
C ARG A 425 13.09 -27.22 6.25
N ASN A 426 13.77 -27.44 5.12
CA ASN A 426 13.20 -28.13 3.97
C ASN A 426 13.23 -29.67 4.09
N LYS A 427 13.84 -30.22 5.15
CA LYS A 427 13.84 -31.67 5.43
C LYS A 427 12.51 -32.11 6.04
N ARG A 428 12.07 -33.34 5.74
CA ARG A 428 10.88 -33.93 6.39
C ARG A 428 11.14 -34.02 7.90
N SER A 429 10.16 -33.59 8.71
CA SER A 429 10.11 -33.63 10.19
C SER A 429 11.00 -32.63 10.96
N SER A 430 11.23 -31.42 10.44
CA SER A 430 11.85 -30.33 11.22
C SER A 430 10.92 -29.76 12.30
N MET A 431 11.50 -29.33 13.41
CA MET A 431 10.88 -28.49 14.45
C MET A 431 10.34 -27.17 13.88
N VAL A 432 11.00 -26.63 12.87
CA VAL A 432 10.61 -25.40 12.18
C VAL A 432 9.63 -25.75 11.06
N ASN A 433 8.39 -25.27 11.17
CA ASN A 433 7.35 -25.46 10.16
C ASN A 433 7.55 -24.53 8.95
N ASP A 434 7.87 -23.25 9.19
CA ASP A 434 8.11 -22.27 8.13
C ASP A 434 8.92 -21.05 8.62
N LEU A 435 9.57 -20.37 7.68
CA LEU A 435 10.19 -19.06 7.85
C LEU A 435 9.53 -18.08 6.86
N VAL A 436 8.74 -17.15 7.38
CA VAL A 436 8.05 -16.13 6.58
C VAL A 436 8.76 -14.81 6.75
N VAL A 437 9.19 -14.19 5.64
CA VAL A 437 9.95 -12.93 5.64
C VAL A 437 9.18 -11.86 4.87
N LEU A 438 9.18 -10.64 5.42
CA LEU A 438 8.58 -9.44 4.85
C LEU A 438 9.60 -8.30 4.91
N VAL A 439 10.03 -7.82 3.74
CA VAL A 439 11.00 -6.73 3.61
C VAL A 439 10.36 -5.51 2.93
N ARG A 440 10.43 -4.37 3.61
CA ARG A 440 10.00 -3.04 3.16
C ARG A 440 11.21 -2.11 3.08
N GLY A 441 11.28 -1.28 2.04
CA GLY A 441 12.46 -0.44 1.74
C GLY A 441 13.67 -1.26 1.29
N GLY A 442 14.44 -0.76 0.32
CA GLY A 442 15.69 -1.40 -0.15
C GLY A 442 15.51 -2.81 -0.74
N ALA A 443 14.28 -3.22 -1.06
CA ALA A 443 13.97 -4.60 -1.44
C ALA A 443 14.27 -4.87 -2.93
N SER A 444 15.54 -5.09 -3.25
CA SER A 444 15.94 -5.63 -4.56
C SER A 444 15.58 -7.12 -4.68
N GLU A 445 15.49 -7.65 -5.90
CA GLU A 445 15.30 -9.09 -6.12
C GLU A 445 16.40 -9.93 -5.44
N HIS A 446 17.63 -9.40 -5.42
CA HIS A 446 18.77 -10.04 -4.75
C HIS A 446 18.57 -10.15 -3.24
N ILE A 447 18.27 -9.02 -2.58
CA ILE A 447 18.08 -8.96 -1.13
C ILE A 447 16.90 -9.82 -0.70
N THR A 448 15.79 -9.77 -1.46
CA THR A 448 14.62 -10.59 -1.16
C THR A 448 14.87 -12.08 -1.34
N ALA A 449 15.64 -12.50 -2.36
CA ALA A 449 16.01 -13.89 -2.54
C ALA A 449 16.88 -14.44 -1.40
N LEU A 450 17.86 -13.66 -0.95
CA LEU A 450 18.70 -14.01 0.19
C LEU A 450 17.89 -14.06 1.50
N ALA A 451 17.03 -13.07 1.72
CA ALA A 451 16.16 -12.99 2.89
C ALA A 451 15.22 -14.19 3.01
N TYR A 452 14.73 -14.76 1.89
CA TYR A 452 13.89 -15.96 1.93
C TYR A 452 14.67 -17.27 2.10
N LYS A 453 15.97 -17.28 1.86
CA LYS A 453 16.79 -18.50 1.89
C LYS A 453 17.19 -18.86 3.30
N ASP A 454 17.77 -17.92 4.04
CA ASP A 454 18.34 -18.14 5.36
C ASP A 454 17.96 -17.02 6.33
N LEU A 455 18.25 -17.23 7.61
CA LEU A 455 18.14 -16.18 8.63
C LEU A 455 19.08 -14.99 8.28
N PRO A 456 18.72 -13.75 8.67
CA PRO A 456 19.51 -12.58 8.31
C PRO A 456 20.95 -12.67 8.87
N THR A 457 21.94 -12.30 8.05
CA THR A 457 23.35 -12.20 8.45
C THR A 457 23.77 -10.73 8.54
N ALA A 458 24.89 -10.45 9.22
CA ALA A 458 25.42 -9.08 9.32
C ALA A 458 25.66 -8.46 7.93
N ASP A 459 26.26 -9.22 7.01
CA ASP A 459 26.53 -8.79 5.64
C ASP A 459 25.22 -8.46 4.87
N LEU A 460 24.20 -9.33 4.98
CA LEU A 460 22.91 -9.10 4.34
C LEU A 460 22.21 -7.86 4.90
N MET A 461 22.28 -7.66 6.21
CA MET A 461 21.68 -6.49 6.86
C MET A 461 22.38 -5.19 6.48
N GLN A 462 23.70 -5.23 6.28
CA GLN A 462 24.47 -4.10 5.78
C GLN A 462 24.08 -3.78 4.33
N GLU A 463 24.04 -4.79 3.45
CA GLU A 463 23.63 -4.61 2.05
C GLU A 463 22.19 -4.08 1.94
N TRP A 464 21.27 -4.61 2.76
CA TRP A 464 19.91 -4.09 2.86
C TRP A 464 19.89 -2.65 3.34
N GLY A 465 20.68 -2.30 4.37
CA GLY A 465 20.75 -0.93 4.88
C GLY A 465 21.22 0.08 3.83
N ASP A 466 22.25 -0.28 3.07
CA ASP A 466 22.74 0.52 1.95
C ASP A 466 21.65 0.69 0.87
N ALA A 467 20.91 -0.36 0.55
CA ALA A 467 19.81 -0.30 -0.41
C ALA A 467 18.62 0.56 0.08
N VAL A 468 18.28 0.51 1.36
CA VAL A 468 17.22 1.34 1.97
C VAL A 468 17.56 2.82 1.85
N GLN A 469 18.83 3.19 1.93
CA GLN A 469 19.25 4.59 1.83
C GLN A 469 18.85 5.22 0.48
N TYR A 470 18.92 4.46 -0.61
CA TYR A 470 18.59 4.94 -1.97
C TYR A 470 17.14 4.68 -2.37
N ASN A 471 16.50 3.65 -1.82
CA ASN A 471 15.11 3.32 -2.08
C ASN A 471 14.33 3.08 -0.77
N PRO A 472 14.13 4.13 0.04
CA PRO A 472 13.40 4.00 1.28
C PRO A 472 11.90 3.86 1.02
N ASP A 473 11.24 3.20 1.96
CA ASP A 473 9.78 3.09 2.02
C ASP A 473 9.23 3.98 3.14
N ILE A 474 7.93 4.24 3.12
CA ILE A 474 7.23 5.05 4.12
C ILE A 474 6.82 4.14 5.28
N ILE A 475 7.50 4.27 6.42
CA ILE A 475 7.31 3.36 7.57
C ILE A 475 6.29 3.89 8.57
N LYS A 476 6.36 5.19 8.86
CA LYS A 476 5.43 5.86 9.79
C LYS A 476 4.96 7.16 9.16
N ILE A 477 3.71 7.51 9.38
CA ILE A 477 3.10 8.73 8.86
C ILE A 477 2.26 9.44 9.90
N LYS A 478 2.10 10.74 9.69
CA LYS A 478 1.00 11.55 10.20
C LYS A 478 0.22 12.04 8.99
N ALA A 479 -1.07 11.75 8.99
CA ALA A 479 -1.93 11.99 7.84
C ALA A 479 -3.02 13.01 8.18
N GLU A 480 -3.39 13.83 7.21
CA GLU A 480 -4.56 14.71 7.30
C GLU A 480 -5.56 14.39 6.18
N PRO A 481 -6.88 14.56 6.44
CA PRO A 481 -7.89 14.32 5.42
C PRO A 481 -7.72 15.23 4.21
N LEU A 482 -8.02 14.70 3.02
CA LEU A 482 -7.80 15.40 1.74
C LEU A 482 -8.56 16.73 1.64
N TYR A 483 -9.71 16.83 2.29
CA TYR A 483 -10.53 18.05 2.31
C TYR A 483 -9.84 19.24 3.03
N GLU A 484 -8.76 19.02 3.79
CA GLU A 484 -7.98 20.11 4.41
C GLU A 484 -7.12 20.86 3.38
N LEU A 485 -6.80 20.23 2.24
CA LEU A 485 -6.11 20.88 1.11
C LEU A 485 -7.02 21.83 0.32
N VAL A 486 -8.35 21.75 0.49
CA VAL A 486 -9.31 22.62 -0.18
C VAL A 486 -9.41 23.95 0.56
N THR A 487 -8.57 24.91 0.16
CA THR A 487 -8.50 26.23 0.78
C THR A 487 -9.28 27.29 0.00
N ALA A 488 -9.71 28.37 0.67
CA ALA A 488 -10.33 29.52 0.02
C ALA A 488 -9.37 30.33 -0.87
N ALA A 489 -8.05 30.10 -0.76
CA ALA A 489 -7.07 30.76 -1.62
C ALA A 489 -7.04 30.15 -3.03
N ASP A 490 -7.29 28.84 -3.14
CA ASP A 490 -7.18 28.11 -4.40
C ASP A 490 -8.54 27.81 -5.04
N PHE A 491 -9.60 27.72 -4.22
CA PHE A 491 -10.93 27.29 -4.66
C PHE A 491 -12.04 28.26 -4.23
N ALA A 492 -12.90 28.60 -5.18
CA ALA A 492 -14.18 29.23 -4.87
C ALA A 492 -15.10 28.21 -4.16
N TYR A 493 -15.97 28.69 -3.26
CA TYR A 493 -16.90 27.84 -2.49
C TYR A 493 -16.23 26.70 -1.70
N SER A 494 -14.98 26.91 -1.25
CA SER A 494 -14.19 25.90 -0.52
C SER A 494 -14.90 25.33 0.70
N SER A 495 -15.71 26.12 1.41
CA SER A 495 -16.53 25.66 2.54
C SER A 495 -17.54 24.58 2.15
N THR A 496 -18.24 24.78 1.03
CA THR A 496 -19.25 23.84 0.51
C THR A 496 -18.59 22.57 0.02
N VAL A 497 -17.52 22.69 -0.78
CA VAL A 497 -16.75 21.53 -1.28
C VAL A 497 -16.20 20.71 -0.11
N LYS A 498 -15.64 21.37 0.91
CA LYS A 498 -15.12 20.70 2.12
C LYS A 498 -16.21 19.96 2.89
N GLN A 499 -17.41 20.51 2.99
CA GLN A 499 -18.54 19.84 3.64
C GLN A 499 -19.02 18.63 2.84
N ASN A 500 -19.15 18.77 1.52
CA ASN A 500 -19.53 17.66 0.64
C ASN A 500 -18.49 16.53 0.66
N MET A 501 -17.19 16.87 0.64
CA MET A 501 -16.11 15.89 0.78
C MET A 501 -16.18 15.13 2.11
N LYS A 502 -16.49 15.81 3.23
CA LYS A 502 -16.65 15.14 4.53
C LYS A 502 -17.79 14.11 4.50
N ARG A 503 -18.95 14.50 3.96
CA ARG A 503 -20.09 13.60 3.82
C ARG A 503 -19.76 12.42 2.91
N ALA A 504 -19.15 12.69 1.76
CA ALA A 504 -18.77 11.65 0.82
C ALA A 504 -17.72 10.69 1.42
N LEU A 505 -16.83 11.17 2.29
CA LEU A 505 -15.84 10.32 2.96
C LEU A 505 -16.50 9.31 3.91
N GLU A 506 -17.57 9.71 4.61
CA GLU A 506 -18.38 8.80 5.46
C GLU A 506 -19.12 7.74 4.63
N GLU A 507 -19.63 8.12 3.45
CA GLU A 507 -20.28 7.19 2.52
C GLU A 507 -19.24 6.25 1.88
N PHE A 508 -18.06 6.76 1.55
CA PHE A 508 -16.95 6.01 0.94
C PHE A 508 -16.37 4.95 1.87
N GLU A 509 -16.15 5.25 3.16
CA GLU A 509 -15.70 4.27 4.15
C GLU A 509 -16.61 3.03 4.19
N LYS A 510 -17.92 3.25 4.11
CA LYS A 510 -18.91 2.16 4.13
C LYS A 510 -18.85 1.33 2.85
N GLU A 511 -18.72 1.96 1.68
CA GLU A 511 -18.74 1.27 0.39
C GLU A 511 -17.48 0.40 0.18
N ILE A 512 -16.31 0.85 0.61
CA ILE A 512 -15.05 0.14 0.36
C ILE A 512 -14.70 -0.93 1.41
N SER A 513 -15.56 -1.13 2.41
CA SER A 513 -15.33 -2.14 3.43
C SER A 513 -15.42 -3.55 2.85
N SER A 514 -14.45 -4.40 3.17
CA SER A 514 -14.44 -5.81 2.71
C SER A 514 -15.54 -6.67 3.36
N CYS A 515 -16.36 -6.11 4.26
CA CYS A 515 -17.51 -6.79 4.83
C CYS A 515 -18.63 -7.07 3.81
N HIS A 516 -18.64 -6.35 2.66
CA HIS A 516 -19.59 -6.57 1.56
C HIS A 516 -19.29 -7.83 0.75
N CYS A 517 -18.08 -8.38 0.89
CA CYS A 517 -17.70 -9.60 0.22
C CYS A 517 -18.38 -10.81 0.85
N ALA A 518 -18.77 -11.79 0.02
CA ALA A 518 -19.17 -13.09 0.52
C ALA A 518 -17.97 -13.80 1.18
N PRO A 519 -18.23 -14.63 2.21
CA PRO A 519 -17.17 -15.31 2.94
C PRO A 519 -16.41 -16.29 2.03
N CYS A 520 -15.08 -16.21 2.07
CA CYS A 520 -14.22 -17.24 1.48
C CYS A 520 -14.25 -18.51 2.34
N GLN A 521 -14.06 -19.67 1.70
CA GLN A 521 -13.91 -20.94 2.39
C GLN A 521 -12.47 -21.12 2.90
N GLY A 522 -12.21 -22.19 3.66
CA GLY A 522 -10.86 -22.58 4.04
C GLY A 522 -10.04 -21.52 4.80
N ASN A 523 -10.68 -20.66 5.58
CA ASN A 523 -10.08 -19.48 6.24
C ASN A 523 -9.48 -18.43 5.28
N GLY A 524 -9.94 -18.40 4.02
CA GLY A 524 -9.58 -17.35 3.07
C GLY A 524 -9.97 -15.97 3.57
N VAL A 525 -9.15 -14.95 3.27
CA VAL A 525 -9.41 -13.55 3.64
C VAL A 525 -10.01 -12.82 2.44
N PRO A 526 -11.28 -12.37 2.50
CA PRO A 526 -11.86 -11.58 1.41
C PRO A 526 -11.25 -10.18 1.41
N VAL A 527 -10.96 -9.68 0.22
CA VAL A 527 -10.45 -8.33 0.00
C VAL A 527 -11.23 -7.70 -1.14
N LEU A 528 -11.87 -6.56 -0.86
CA LEU A 528 -12.56 -5.77 -1.86
C LEU A 528 -11.56 -4.97 -2.69
N LYS A 529 -11.74 -5.00 -4.01
CA LYS A 529 -11.03 -4.18 -4.98
C LYS A 529 -12.07 -3.55 -5.90
N GLU A 530 -12.34 -2.28 -5.70
CA GLU A 530 -13.36 -1.54 -6.45
C GLU A 530 -14.73 -2.25 -6.34
N SER A 531 -15.17 -2.94 -7.40
CA SER A 531 -16.45 -3.66 -7.48
C SER A 531 -16.33 -5.19 -7.47
N ARG A 532 -15.14 -5.74 -7.19
CA ARG A 532 -14.89 -7.19 -7.12
C ARG A 532 -14.26 -7.60 -5.80
N CYS A 533 -14.57 -8.81 -5.34
CA CYS A 533 -13.97 -9.42 -4.18
C CYS A 533 -13.03 -10.57 -4.57
N ASP A 534 -11.79 -10.48 -4.12
CA ASP A 534 -10.80 -11.55 -4.23
C ASP A 534 -10.64 -12.27 -2.89
N CYS A 535 -10.44 -13.59 -2.92
CA CYS A 535 -10.08 -14.37 -1.72
C CYS A 535 -8.57 -14.59 -1.64
N ILE A 536 -7.94 -14.15 -0.55
CA ILE A 536 -6.55 -14.52 -0.24
C ILE A 536 -6.57 -15.88 0.45
N CYS A 537 -6.13 -16.92 -0.25
CA CYS A 537 -6.15 -18.29 0.24
C CYS A 537 -4.93 -18.62 1.11
N PRO A 538 -5.11 -19.34 2.24
CA PRO A 538 -3.99 -19.89 2.97
C PRO A 538 -3.19 -20.88 2.11
N ALA A 539 -1.88 -20.97 2.33
CA ALA A 539 -1.03 -21.87 1.58
C ALA A 539 -1.50 -23.33 1.71
N GLY A 540 -1.67 -24.01 0.57
CA GLY A 540 -2.24 -25.37 0.49
C GLY A 540 -3.74 -25.42 0.21
N PHE A 541 -4.41 -24.25 0.10
CA PHE A 541 -5.76 -24.12 -0.42
C PHE A 541 -5.70 -23.53 -1.84
N GLN A 542 -6.61 -23.98 -2.69
CA GLN A 542 -6.74 -23.57 -4.09
C GLN A 542 -8.23 -23.35 -4.43
N GLY A 543 -8.48 -22.81 -5.61
CA GLY A 543 -9.83 -22.45 -6.05
C GLY A 543 -10.17 -20.98 -5.81
N SER A 544 -11.26 -20.52 -6.41
CA SER A 544 -11.65 -19.11 -6.37
C SER A 544 -12.18 -18.67 -5.01
N ALA A 545 -12.67 -19.61 -4.19
CA ALA A 545 -13.10 -19.39 -2.81
C ALA A 545 -12.18 -20.03 -1.77
N CYS A 546 -11.04 -20.60 -2.18
CA CYS A 546 -10.16 -21.39 -1.31
C CYS A 546 -10.82 -22.69 -0.82
N GLU A 547 -11.67 -23.29 -1.65
CA GLU A 547 -12.47 -24.49 -1.38
C GLU A 547 -11.68 -25.79 -1.55
N VAL A 548 -10.66 -25.80 -2.41
CA VAL A 548 -9.89 -27.00 -2.72
C VAL A 548 -8.76 -27.15 -1.73
N THR A 549 -8.79 -28.22 -0.92
CA THR A 549 -7.71 -28.54 0.03
C THR A 549 -7.57 -30.03 0.25
N ASN A 550 -6.35 -30.46 0.60
CA ASN A 550 -6.08 -31.84 1.02
C ASN A 550 -6.37 -32.05 2.52
N ARG A 551 -6.62 -30.98 3.28
CA ARG A 551 -6.93 -31.05 4.73
C ARG A 551 -8.41 -31.32 4.95
N LYS A 552 -8.74 -32.23 5.87
CA LYS A 552 -10.12 -32.51 6.28
C LYS A 552 -10.45 -31.74 7.57
N ASN A 553 -11.72 -31.34 7.73
CA ASN A 553 -12.25 -30.67 8.93
C ASN A 553 -11.43 -29.45 9.38
N VAL A 554 -11.18 -28.53 8.45
CA VAL A 554 -10.45 -27.29 8.75
C VAL A 554 -11.33 -26.39 9.63
N PRO A 555 -10.88 -25.98 10.83
CA PRO A 555 -11.64 -25.05 11.67
C PRO A 555 -11.77 -23.70 10.98
N ILE A 556 -12.95 -23.07 11.07
CA ILE A 556 -13.26 -21.81 10.37
C ILE A 556 -13.34 -20.66 11.37
N ASP A 557 -12.61 -19.58 11.09
CA ASP A 557 -12.67 -18.33 11.87
C ASP A 557 -13.97 -17.56 11.58
N GLY A 558 -14.68 -17.16 12.63
CA GLY A 558 -15.82 -16.26 12.51
C GLY A 558 -15.41 -14.87 12.02
N LYS A 559 -16.19 -14.27 11.13
CA LYS A 559 -15.97 -12.92 10.59
C LYS A 559 -17.19 -12.05 10.76
N TRP A 560 -16.96 -10.75 10.88
CA TRP A 560 -18.01 -9.76 11.04
C TRP A 560 -18.68 -9.42 9.71
N ASN A 561 -20.00 -9.28 9.78
CA ASN A 561 -20.86 -8.74 8.73
C ASN A 561 -20.69 -7.21 8.69
N CYS A 562 -21.20 -6.57 7.64
CA CYS A 562 -21.25 -5.12 7.60
C CYS A 562 -22.09 -4.53 8.74
N TRP A 563 -21.70 -3.34 9.19
CA TRP A 563 -22.48 -2.54 10.13
C TRP A 563 -23.83 -2.18 9.52
N SER A 564 -24.88 -2.24 10.34
CA SER A 564 -26.21 -1.74 9.95
C SER A 564 -26.22 -0.22 9.83
N ASP A 565 -27.19 0.30 9.10
CA ASP A 565 -27.41 1.75 9.02
C ASP A 565 -27.73 2.36 10.38
N TRP A 566 -27.37 3.63 10.52
CA TRP A 566 -27.69 4.41 11.71
C TRP A 566 -29.20 4.66 11.76
N LEU A 567 -29.83 4.27 12.87
CA LEU A 567 -31.18 4.70 13.18
C LEU A 567 -31.17 6.21 13.43
N ARG A 568 -31.82 6.98 12.55
CA ARG A 568 -32.03 8.42 12.77
C ARG A 568 -33.15 8.56 13.80
N VAL A 569 -32.79 8.83 15.05
CA VAL A 569 -33.77 9.22 16.07
C VAL A 569 -34.14 10.68 15.82
N LEU A 570 -35.36 10.91 15.30
CA LEU A 570 -36.03 12.20 15.37
C LEU A 570 -36.78 12.23 16.70
N GLU A 571 -36.21 12.90 17.69
CA GLU A 571 -36.94 13.20 18.92
C GLU A 571 -37.63 14.55 18.70
N ASP A 572 -38.97 14.51 18.54
CA ASP A 572 -39.82 15.71 18.51
C ASP A 572 -39.78 16.37 19.89
N VAL A 573 -38.79 17.23 20.13
CA VAL A 573 -38.79 18.14 21.27
C VAL A 573 -39.79 19.25 20.96
N LYS A 574 -40.96 19.18 21.61
CA LYS A 574 -41.90 20.32 21.68
C LYS A 574 -41.13 21.55 22.17
N GLN A 575 -41.24 22.57 21.35
CA GLN A 575 -40.57 23.85 21.41
C GLN A 575 -40.89 24.59 22.71
N ASP A 576 -39.89 24.75 23.57
CA ASP A 576 -39.65 25.97 24.35
C ASP A 576 -38.13 26.10 24.57
N GLU A 577 -37.57 27.16 24.01
CA GLU A 577 -36.21 27.71 24.13
C GLU A 577 -34.99 26.75 24.26
N GLY A 578 -34.20 26.67 23.17
CA GLY A 578 -32.74 26.51 23.26
C GLY A 578 -32.13 25.14 22.92
N SER A 579 -31.47 25.07 21.76
CA SER A 579 -30.41 24.11 21.38
C SER A 579 -30.73 22.60 21.43
N ALA A 580 -31.13 22.03 20.29
CA ALA A 580 -31.17 20.58 20.09
C ALA A 580 -29.75 19.98 20.03
N THR A 581 -29.43 19.06 20.95
CA THR A 581 -28.22 18.23 20.90
C THR A 581 -28.60 16.87 20.34
N ILE A 582 -28.02 16.49 19.20
CA ILE A 582 -28.25 15.17 18.58
C ILE A 582 -27.39 14.13 19.30
N HIS A 583 -28.01 13.16 19.97
CA HIS A 583 -27.32 11.96 20.47
C HIS A 583 -27.48 10.80 19.47
N LEU A 584 -26.36 10.28 18.97
CA LEU A 584 -26.31 9.05 18.18
C LEU A 584 -26.14 7.85 19.12
N LEU A 585 -27.13 6.96 19.19
CA LEU A 585 -27.03 5.68 19.90
C LEU A 585 -26.82 4.53 18.89
N LYS A 586 -25.82 3.69 19.18
CA LYS A 586 -25.47 2.48 18.42
C LYS A 586 -26.13 1.26 19.06
N MET A 587 -26.84 0.43 18.30
CA MET A 587 -27.30 -0.89 18.73
C MET A 587 -26.53 -1.98 17.96
N GLY A 588 -25.81 -2.84 18.69
CA GLY A 588 -25.21 -4.08 18.17
C GLY A 588 -23.75 -4.36 18.59
N ALA A 589 -23.60 -5.37 19.45
CA ALA A 589 -22.42 -6.08 20.00
C ALA A 589 -21.03 -5.38 20.08
N ALA A 590 -20.60 -5.14 21.32
CA ALA A 590 -19.31 -4.57 21.73
C ALA A 590 -18.07 -5.41 21.31
N PRO A 591 -16.89 -4.78 21.16
CA PRO A 591 -16.08 -4.48 22.34
C PRO A 591 -15.70 -2.99 22.40
N ALA A 592 -16.45 -2.21 23.19
CA ALA A 592 -16.08 -0.86 23.59
C ALA A 592 -16.19 -0.73 25.12
N TRP A 593 -15.54 -1.64 25.84
CA TRP A 593 -15.43 -1.59 27.31
C TRP A 593 -14.23 -0.78 27.81
N VAL A 594 -13.72 0.17 27.03
CA VAL A 594 -12.65 1.10 27.47
C VAL A 594 -12.96 2.58 27.17
N LEU A 595 -13.96 2.90 26.35
CA LEU A 595 -14.23 4.31 25.96
C LEU A 595 -15.42 4.98 26.70
N LEU A 596 -16.21 4.24 27.48
CA LEU A 596 -17.40 4.79 28.16
C LEU A 596 -17.22 5.12 29.65
N GLN A 597 -16.06 4.86 30.24
CA GLN A 597 -15.84 5.10 31.68
C GLN A 597 -15.11 6.43 32.01
N LYS A 598 -14.77 7.25 31.01
CA LYS A 598 -14.09 8.56 31.22
C LYS A 598 -14.98 9.80 31.12
N HIS A 599 -16.27 9.65 30.79
CA HIS A 599 -17.18 10.81 30.61
C HIS A 599 -18.33 10.93 31.61
N LEU A 600 -18.36 10.11 32.66
CA LEU A 600 -19.28 10.27 33.80
C LEU A 600 -18.48 10.41 35.11
N THR A 601 -17.83 11.57 35.27
CA THR A 601 -17.56 12.13 36.60
C THR A 601 -18.22 13.50 36.63
N VAL A 602 -19.54 13.50 36.86
CA VAL A 602 -20.26 14.70 37.25
C VAL A 602 -19.82 15.04 38.67
N LYS A 603 -19.40 16.31 38.84
CA LYS A 603 -19.13 16.96 40.12
C LYS A 603 -20.32 16.76 41.08
N GLU A 604 -20.14 15.96 42.12
CA GLU A 604 -20.89 16.13 43.34
C GLU A 604 -20.35 17.36 44.07
N GLY A 605 -21.06 18.48 43.90
CA GLY A 605 -20.90 19.67 44.70
C GLY A 605 -21.33 19.38 46.13
N ARG A 606 -20.37 19.44 47.05
CA ARG A 606 -20.58 19.37 48.49
C ARG A 606 -21.24 20.67 48.95
N ALA A 607 -22.54 20.64 49.23
CA ALA A 607 -23.20 21.69 49.99
C ALA A 607 -22.78 21.55 51.47
N SER A 608 -22.06 22.55 51.98
CA SER A 608 -21.91 22.79 53.42
C SER A 608 -22.43 24.19 53.71
N SER A 609 -23.54 24.21 54.45
CA SER A 609 -24.02 25.26 55.37
C SER A 609 -23.15 26.51 55.54
N GLY A 610 -23.77 27.67 55.33
CA GLY A 610 -23.25 28.99 55.67
C GLY A 610 -23.99 30.08 54.93
#